data_AF-A0A0Q0GBY4-F1
#
_entry.id   AF-A0A0Q0GBY4-F1
#
_cell.length_a   1.000
_cell.length_b   1.000
_cell.length_c   1.000
_cell.angle_alpha   90.00
_cell.angle_beta   90.00
_cell.angle_gamma   90.00
#
_symmetry.space_group_name_H-M   'P 1'
#
loop_
_entity.id
_entity.type
_entity.pdbx_description
1 polymer ?
#
loop_
_entity_poly.entity_id
_entity_poly.type
_entity_poly.pdbx_seq_one_letter_code
_entity_poly.pdbx_strand_id
1 'polypeptide(L)'
;MQDVKANRTGMPDLIQFFPEQRRYRMIEVKGPGDRLQDNQLRWLDFCAEHGMPVEVCYVQWATEHAADVIEELACHQGALCSS
;
A
#
# COMPACT_ATOMS: atom_id res chain seq x y z
N MET A 1 22.34 -4.69 12.93
CA MET A 1 21.27 -5.61 12.46
C MET A 1 20.83 -6.59 13.56
N GLN A 2 20.60 -6.16 14.81
CA GLN A 2 20.20 -7.08 15.90
C GLN A 2 19.23 -6.48 16.92
N ASP A 3 18.64 -5.31 16.66
CA ASP A 3 17.60 -4.78 17.57
C ASP A 3 16.21 -5.21 17.08
N VAL A 4 15.81 -6.41 17.50
CA VAL A 4 14.51 -7.01 17.19
C VAL A 4 13.35 -6.11 17.67
N LYS A 5 13.54 -5.28 18.71
CA LYS A 5 12.50 -4.37 19.19
C LYS A 5 12.38 -3.14 18.30
N ALA A 6 13.51 -2.55 17.89
CA ALA A 6 13.52 -1.34 17.05
C ALA A 6 13.08 -1.58 15.59
N ASN A 7 13.08 -2.85 15.16
CA ASN A 7 12.69 -3.24 13.80
C ASN A 7 11.31 -3.91 13.74
N ARG A 8 10.62 -4.15 14.86
CA ARG A 8 9.26 -4.73 14.84
C ARG A 8 8.16 -3.73 14.52
N THR A 9 8.46 -2.44 14.49
CA THR A 9 7.51 -1.37 14.22
C THR A 9 7.85 -0.68 12.89
N GLY A 10 6.83 -0.21 12.18
CA GLY A 10 6.98 0.46 10.88
C GLY A 10 6.90 -0.46 9.65
N MET A 11 6.52 -1.73 9.82
CA MET A 11 6.18 -2.61 8.70
C MET A 11 4.97 -2.04 7.94
N PRO A 12 4.93 -2.14 6.60
CA PRO A 12 3.79 -1.67 5.81
C PRO A 12 2.45 -2.25 6.26
N ASP A 13 1.40 -1.42 6.25
CA ASP A 13 0.06 -1.76 6.73
C ASP A 13 -0.57 -2.98 6.03
N LEU A 14 -0.40 -3.09 4.72
CA LEU A 14 -1.03 -4.11 3.89
C LEU A 14 0.00 -4.92 3.10
N ILE A 15 -0.39 -6.14 2.74
CA ILE A 15 0.28 -6.95 1.73
C ILE A 15 -0.74 -7.45 0.71
N GLN A 16 -0.47 -7.23 -0.57
CA GLN A 16 -1.28 -7.72 -1.68
C GLN A 16 -0.54 -8.85 -2.40
N PHE A 17 -1.25 -9.96 -2.63
CA PHE A 17 -0.74 -11.09 -3.39
C PHE A 17 -1.38 -11.14 -4.78
N PHE A 18 -0.57 -11.54 -5.76
CA PHE A 18 -0.98 -11.89 -7.12
C PHE A 18 -0.66 -13.37 -7.35
N PRO A 19 -1.56 -14.29 -6.95
CA PRO A 19 -1.23 -15.72 -6.85
C PRO A 19 -0.80 -16.33 -8.19
N GLU A 20 -1.50 -16.01 -9.27
CA GLU A 20 -1.21 -16.52 -10.62
C GLU A 20 0.19 -16.12 -11.10
N GLN A 21 0.63 -14.92 -10.72
CA GLN A 21 1.92 -14.36 -11.09
C GLN A 21 3.03 -14.73 -10.09
N ARG A 22 2.66 -15.36 -8.96
CA ARG A 22 3.55 -15.61 -7.80
C ARG A 22 4.28 -14.36 -7.34
N ARG A 23 3.57 -13.22 -7.35
CA ARG A 23 4.09 -11.91 -6.95
C ARG A 23 3.36 -11.38 -5.74
N TYR A 24 4.01 -10.45 -5.05
CA TYR A 24 3.40 -9.69 -3.97
C TYR A 24 3.86 -8.24 -4.04
N ARG A 25 3.16 -7.38 -3.31
CA ARG A 25 3.65 -6.05 -2.91
C ARG A 25 3.16 -5.71 -1.52
N MET A 26 3.98 -4.98 -0.78
CA MET A 26 3.61 -4.38 0.49
C MET A 26 3.15 -2.93 0.26
N ILE A 27 2.19 -2.46 1.05
CA ILE A 27 1.59 -1.14 0.87
C ILE A 27 1.49 -0.46 2.23
N GLU A 28 2.11 0.71 2.33
CA GLU A 28 1.97 1.64 3.47
C GLU A 28 0.90 2.66 3.13
N VAL A 29 -0.14 2.82 3.95
CA VAL A 29 -1.26 3.72 3.66
C VAL A 29 -1.10 5.05 4.41
N LYS A 30 -1.40 6.16 3.73
CA LYS A 30 -1.40 7.50 4.32
C LYS A 30 -2.69 8.23 4.03
N GLY A 31 -3.38 8.65 5.10
CA GLY A 31 -4.57 9.49 5.00
C GLY A 31 -4.22 10.97 4.76
N PRO A 32 -5.25 11.82 4.57
CA PRO A 32 -5.05 13.25 4.42
C PRO A 32 -4.34 13.87 5.64
N GLY A 33 -3.18 14.48 5.40
CA GLY A 33 -2.37 15.11 6.45
C GLY A 33 -1.36 14.18 7.13
N ASP A 34 -1.40 12.88 6.85
CA ASP A 34 -0.42 11.94 7.39
C ASP A 34 0.95 12.10 6.74
N ARG A 35 1.99 11.82 7.54
CA ARG A 35 3.38 11.76 7.09
C ARG A 35 3.97 10.39 7.39
N LEU A 36 4.99 10.02 6.64
CA LEU A 36 5.81 8.85 6.96
C LEU A 36 6.59 9.12 8.25
N GLN A 37 6.53 8.18 9.17
CA GLN A 37 7.33 8.21 10.39
C GLN A 37 8.74 7.66 10.11
N ASP A 38 9.72 8.02 10.93
CA ASP A 38 11.13 7.62 10.73
C ASP A 38 11.33 6.10 10.66
N ASN A 39 10.58 5.33 11.46
CA ASN A 39 10.65 3.87 11.42
C ASN A 39 10.04 3.28 10.14
N GLN A 40 9.02 3.92 9.55
CA GLN A 40 8.43 3.53 8.27
C GLN A 40 9.41 3.84 7.14
N LEU A 41 10.06 5.02 7.16
CA LEU A 41 11.10 5.36 6.18
C LEU A 41 12.24 4.35 6.19
N ARG A 42 12.77 3.99 7.38
CA ARG A 42 13.80 2.94 7.51
C ARG A 42 13.35 1.60 6.92
N TRP A 43 12.08 1.26 7.05
CA TRP A 43 11.52 0.04 6.48
C TRP A 43 11.40 0.10 4.95
N LEU A 44 10.99 1.24 4.40
CA LEU A 44 10.93 1.46 2.96
C LEU A 44 12.32 1.39 2.33
N ASP A 45 13.31 2.05 2.93
CA ASP A 45 14.70 2.01 2.50
C ASP A 45 15.24 0.57 2.51
N PHE A 46 14.99 -0.16 3.60
CA PHE A 46 15.37 -1.57 3.70
C PHE A 46 14.72 -2.42 2.59
N CYS A 47 13.43 -2.22 2.30
CA CYS A 47 12.74 -2.94 1.24
C CYS A 47 13.34 -2.63 -0.13
N ALA A 48 13.62 -1.36 -0.42
CA ALA A 48 14.22 -0.92 -1.67
C ALA A 48 15.63 -1.52 -1.87
N GLU A 49 16.46 -1.52 -0.82
CA GLU A 49 17.80 -2.12 -0.83
C GLU A 49 17.77 -3.62 -1.12
N HIS A 50 16.73 -4.34 -0.67
CA HIS A 50 16.61 -5.79 -0.81
C HIS A 50 15.73 -6.25 -1.98
N GLY A 51 15.26 -5.31 -2.83
CA GLY A 51 14.38 -5.63 -3.95
C GLY A 51 13.00 -6.17 -3.53
N MET A 52 12.55 -5.83 -2.33
CA MET A 52 11.23 -6.19 -1.82
C MET A 52 10.19 -5.17 -2.32
N PRO A 53 9.16 -5.58 -3.09
CA PRO A 53 8.20 -4.62 -3.65
C PRO A 53 7.39 -3.94 -2.55
N VAL A 54 7.53 -2.62 -2.43
CA VAL A 54 6.80 -1.79 -1.48
C VAL A 54 6.35 -0.48 -2.13
N GLU A 55 5.15 -0.02 -1.78
CA GLU A 55 4.56 1.23 -2.28
C GLU A 55 3.93 2.04 -1.12
N VAL A 56 3.83 3.35 -1.27
CA VAL A 56 3.06 4.22 -0.37
C VAL A 56 1.76 4.62 -1.09
N CYS A 57 0.62 4.29 -0.50
CA CYS A 57 -0.71 4.62 -1.01
C CYS A 57 -1.28 5.82 -0.25
N TYR A 58 -1.38 6.96 -0.92
CA TYR A 58 -2.03 8.16 -0.38
C TYR A 58 -3.52 8.12 -0.72
N VAL A 59 -4.36 8.10 0.31
CA VAL A 59 -5.82 8.13 0.15
C VAL A 59 -6.37 9.52 0.43
N GLN A 60 -7.45 9.85 -0.26
CA GLN A 60 -8.23 11.06 -0.02
C GLN A 60 -9.69 10.69 0.19
N TRP A 61 -10.41 11.52 0.96
CA TRP A 61 -11.86 11.40 1.03
C TRP A 61 -12.44 11.64 -0.35
N ALA A 62 -13.31 10.75 -0.80
CA ALA A 62 -14.09 11.02 -2.00
C ALA A 62 -14.94 12.27 -1.75
N THR A 63 -14.74 13.29 -2.59
CA THR A 63 -15.70 14.39 -2.70
C THR A 63 -16.79 13.96 -3.69
N GLU A 64 -17.96 14.60 -3.67
CA GLU A 64 -19.11 14.20 -4.50
C GLU A 64 -18.75 14.03 -5.99
N HIS A 65 -17.84 14.84 -6.54
CA HIS A 65 -17.36 14.70 -7.93
C HIS A 65 -16.34 13.56 -8.16
N ALA A 66 -15.63 13.12 -7.13
CA ALA A 66 -14.66 12.02 -7.24
C ALA A 66 -15.34 10.65 -7.11
N ALA A 67 -16.48 10.57 -6.42
CA ALA A 67 -17.25 9.34 -6.29
C ALA A 67 -17.74 8.82 -7.65
N ASP A 68 -18.22 9.72 -8.52
CA ASP A 68 -18.67 9.39 -9.88
C ASP A 68 -17.53 8.77 -10.73
N VAL A 69 -16.31 9.28 -10.57
CA VAL A 69 -15.11 8.78 -11.28
C VAL A 69 -14.65 7.42 -10.74
N ILE A 70 -14.75 7.21 -9.42
CA ILE A 70 -14.38 5.93 -8.79
C ILE A 70 -15.34 4.82 -9.22
N GLU A 71 -16.64 5.08 -9.28
CA GLU A 71 -17.62 4.10 -9.77
C GLU A 71 -17.36 3.74 -11.24
N GLU A 72 -17.05 4.72 -12.09
CA GLU A 72 -16.72 4.47 -13.49
C GLU A 72 -15.44 3.62 -13.66
N LEU A 73 -14.38 3.93 -12.92
CA LEU A 73 -13.13 3.14 -12.93
C LEU A 73 -13.32 1.74 -12.33
N ALA A 74 -14.10 1.60 -11.27
CA ALA A 74 -14.44 0.31 -10.68
C ALA A 74 -15.26 -0.55 -11.65
N CYS A 75 -16.16 0.06 -12.42
CA CYS A 75 -16.92 -0.62 -13.47
C CYS A 75 -16.00 -1.13 -14.59
N HIS A 76 -15.03 -0.32 -15.03
CA HIS A 76 -14.08 -0.70 -16.08
C HIS A 76 -13.02 -1.72 -15.63
N GLN A 77 -12.64 -1.71 -14.34
CA GLN A 77 -11.72 -2.70 -13.75
C GLN A 77 -12.46 -3.95 -13.22
N GLY A 78 -13.80 -3.93 -13.26
CA GLY A 78 -14.72 -4.92 -12.70
C GLY A 78 -15.10 -6.06 -13.65
N ALA A 79 -14.18 -6.59 -14.45
CA ALA A 79 -14.34 -7.92 -15.04
C ALA A 79 -13.95 -9.04 -14.05
N LEU A 80 -14.35 -8.93 -12.78
CA LEU A 80 -14.25 -9.99 -11.77
C LEU A 80 -15.37 -9.84 -10.71
N CYS A 81 -16.63 -9.86 -11.14
CA CYS A 81 -17.76 -10.23 -10.29
C CYS A 81 -18.87 -10.77 -11.19
N SER A 82 -18.86 -12.09 -11.39
CA SER A 82 -20.00 -12.84 -11.93
C SER A 82 -20.10 -14.15 -11.16
N SER A 83 -20.81 -14.11 -10.03
CA SER A 83 -21.66 -15.18 -9.50
C SER A 83 -22.61 -14.56 -8.48
#